data_AF-A0A9D5W7P7-F1
#
_entry.id   AF-A0A9D5W7P7-F1
#
_cell.length_a   1.000
_cell.length_b   1.000
_cell.length_c   1.000
_cell.angle_alpha   90.00
_cell.angle_beta   90.00
_cell.angle_gamma   90.00
#
_symmetry.space_group_name_H-M   'P 1'
#
loop_
_entity.id
_entity.type
_entity.pdbx_description
1 polymer ?
#
loop_
_entity_poly.entity_id
_entity_poly.type
_entity_poly.pdbx_seq_one_letter_code
_entity_poly.pdbx_strand_id
1 'polypeptide(L)'
;MIRKIILTDFMAHASTEIELGPGLTVLTGPNNSGKSAVVEALRCLAVNPTPKYFIRHGAKEARVEAVFDDGARLAWVRREKYALYELTRPGADAPEVYAKFGRKPPEQVQDLLRLSLVELDDASEVREIDVHLGNQREPIFLLNKPKTVMASFFASTTESAHLIKMQALLKNRLNKAKAEEKDLAARLAGFESRLDRLAPLPGVCLRLERLREGLTELRAGESRAEALEDAAGALAHAAAGFHRQAAEARVYAPLTAPPALRDVAALRGLVLELG
;
A
#
# COMPACT_ATOMS: atom_id res chain seq x y z
N MET A 1 -5.61 41.61 1.60
CA MET A 1 -4.90 42.56 2.48
C MET A 1 -5.49 42.53 3.88
N ILE A 2 -4.69 42.82 4.92
CA ILE A 2 -5.19 42.94 6.31
C ILE A 2 -5.99 44.23 6.42
N ARG A 3 -7.25 44.11 6.84
CA ARG A 3 -8.20 45.22 7.03
C ARG A 3 -8.37 45.61 8.49
N LYS A 4 -8.24 44.65 9.40
CA LYS A 4 -8.42 44.88 10.84
C LYS A 4 -7.46 44.02 11.65
N ILE A 5 -6.92 44.58 12.73
CA ILE A 5 -6.13 43.87 13.73
C ILE A 5 -6.88 43.96 15.07
N ILE A 6 -7.03 42.82 15.73
CA ILE A 6 -7.70 42.69 17.03
C ILE A 6 -6.71 42.08 18.01
N LEU A 7 -6.51 42.74 19.14
CA LEU A 7 -5.62 42.33 20.22
C LEU A 7 -6.43 42.11 21.48
N THR A 8 -6.36 40.91 22.05
CA THR A 8 -7.01 40.57 23.32
C THR A 8 -5.97 40.03 24.29
N ASP A 9 -5.87 40.66 25.46
CA ASP A 9 -4.90 40.33 26.51
C ASP A 9 -3.44 40.18 26.01
N PHE A 10 -3.07 40.96 24.99
CA PHE A 10 -1.76 40.96 24.37
C PHE A 10 -0.92 42.14 24.87
N MET A 11 0.14 41.84 25.63
CA MET A 11 1.02 42.83 26.26
C MET A 11 0.22 43.88 27.06
N ALA A 12 0.29 45.16 26.67
CA ALA A 12 -0.42 46.26 27.33
C ALA A 12 -1.90 46.39 26.87
N HIS A 13 -2.34 45.62 25.88
CA HIS A 13 -3.68 45.70 25.30
C HIS A 13 -4.60 44.68 25.97
N ALA A 14 -5.65 45.14 26.68
CA ALA A 14 -6.69 44.25 27.21
C ALA A 14 -7.67 43.85 26.10
N SER A 15 -8.18 44.84 25.38
CA SER A 15 -8.94 44.69 24.15
C SER A 15 -8.65 45.91 23.28
N THR A 16 -8.19 45.69 22.06
CA THR A 16 -7.88 46.77 21.12
C THR A 16 -8.20 46.31 19.71
N GLU A 17 -8.98 47.10 19.01
CA GLU A 17 -9.32 46.89 17.60
C GLU A 17 -8.79 48.05 16.78
N ILE A 18 -8.08 47.74 15.70
CA ILE A 18 -7.46 48.73 14.82
C ILE A 18 -7.92 48.42 13.40
N GLU A 19 -8.68 49.33 12.82
CA GLU A 19 -9.02 49.28 11.40
C GLU A 19 -7.89 49.92 10.58
N LEU A 20 -7.43 49.19 9.57
CA LEU A 20 -6.37 49.63 8.67
C LEU A 20 -6.98 50.19 7.39
N GLY A 21 -6.47 51.35 6.97
CA GLY A 21 -6.82 51.93 5.67
C GLY A 21 -6.13 51.19 4.51
N PRO A 22 -6.58 51.39 3.26
CA PRO A 22 -6.04 50.73 2.06
C PRO A 22 -4.62 51.20 1.66
N GLY A 23 -3.95 51.97 2.51
CA GLY A 23 -2.65 52.58 2.22
C GLY A 23 -1.84 52.76 3.50
N LEU A 24 -1.28 53.96 3.69
CA LEU A 24 -0.46 54.25 4.85
C LEU A 24 -1.32 54.42 6.11
N THR A 25 -1.15 53.52 7.08
CA THR A 25 -1.69 53.67 8.43
C THR A 25 -0.58 54.16 9.36
N VAL A 26 -0.76 55.34 9.96
CA VAL A 26 0.20 55.92 10.91
C VAL A 26 -0.37 55.87 12.32
N LEU A 27 0.29 55.12 13.20
CA LEU A 27 -0.04 55.09 14.63
C LEU A 27 0.81 56.11 15.38
N THR A 28 0.19 57.15 15.91
CA THR A 28 0.86 58.22 16.67
C THR A 28 0.47 58.19 18.16
N GLY A 29 1.28 58.83 19.01
CA GLY A 29 0.99 58.97 20.44
C GLY A 29 2.25 59.04 21.30
N PRO A 30 2.12 59.18 22.62
CA PRO A 30 3.24 59.23 23.55
C PRO A 30 4.10 57.96 23.57
N ASN A 31 5.35 58.04 24.01
CA ASN A 31 6.16 56.85 24.25
C ASN A 31 5.49 55.92 25.27
N ASN A 32 5.73 54.61 25.14
CA ASN A 32 5.13 53.57 26.00
C ASN A 32 3.59 53.45 25.93
N SER A 33 2.95 53.97 24.88
CA SER A 33 1.50 53.88 24.69
C SER A 33 1.02 52.56 24.04
N GLY A 34 1.88 51.55 23.90
CA GLY A 34 1.54 50.27 23.26
C GLY A 34 1.69 50.22 21.73
N LYS A 35 2.10 51.30 21.05
CA LYS A 35 2.31 51.29 19.58
C LYS A 35 3.19 50.15 19.08
N SER A 36 4.32 49.91 19.76
CA SER A 36 5.25 48.83 19.41
C SER A 36 4.63 47.43 19.58
N ALA A 37 3.63 47.28 20.46
CA ALA A 37 2.94 46.01 20.65
C ALA A 37 2.12 45.64 19.41
N VAL A 38 1.60 46.59 18.63
CA VAL A 38 0.89 46.31 17.37
C VAL A 38 1.85 45.69 16.34
N VAL A 39 3.08 46.20 16.25
CA VAL A 39 4.12 45.63 15.37
C VAL A 39 4.54 44.24 15.85
N GLU A 40 4.70 44.05 17.16
CA GLU A 40 5.02 42.73 17.73
C GLU A 40 3.88 41.74 17.53
N ALA A 41 2.62 42.18 17.56
CA ALA A 41 1.46 41.35 17.29
C ALA A 41 1.47 40.81 15.84
N LEU A 42 1.76 41.68 14.86
CA LEU A 42 1.97 41.26 13.48
C LEU A 42 3.14 40.28 13.33
N ARG A 43 4.23 40.50 14.07
CA ARG A 43 5.36 39.57 14.12
C ARG A 43 4.94 38.21 14.69
N CYS A 44 4.12 38.19 15.74
CA CYS A 44 3.59 36.96 16.32
C CYS A 44 2.76 36.16 15.31
N LEU A 45 1.89 36.85 14.55
CA LEU A 45 1.13 36.23 13.46
C LEU A 45 2.07 35.61 12.41
N ALA A 46 3.09 36.34 11.98
CA ALA A 46 3.94 35.95 10.84
C ALA A 46 4.96 34.84 11.14
N VAL A 47 5.57 34.79 12.33
CA VAL A 47 6.74 33.91 12.57
C VAL A 47 6.67 33.07 13.84
N ASN A 48 5.61 33.18 14.65
CA ASN A 48 5.49 32.50 15.95
C ASN A 48 6.80 32.56 16.78
N PRO A 49 7.22 33.75 17.21
CA PRO A 49 8.52 33.94 17.87
C PRO A 49 8.60 33.18 19.20
N THR A 50 9.84 32.96 19.66
CA THR A 50 10.14 32.37 20.96
C THR A 50 9.34 33.06 22.07
N PRO A 51 8.81 32.32 23.07
CA PRO A 51 7.93 32.89 24.08
C PRO A 51 8.58 34.07 24.80
N LYS A 52 7.90 35.21 24.79
CA LYS A 52 8.17 36.40 25.64
C LYS A 52 6.96 36.66 26.54
N TYR A 53 7.03 37.74 27.32
CA TYR A 53 5.90 38.31 28.09
C TYR A 53 4.80 38.87 27.15
N PHE A 54 4.15 37.99 26.38
CA PHE A 54 3.07 38.34 25.45
C PHE A 54 1.69 38.33 26.13
N ILE A 55 1.49 37.46 27.12
CA ILE A 55 0.24 37.37 27.86
C ILE A 55 0.21 38.50 28.89
N ARG A 56 -0.84 39.32 28.85
CA ARG A 56 -1.08 40.39 29.82
C ARG A 56 -1.10 39.83 31.25
N HIS A 57 -0.52 40.56 32.21
CA HIS A 57 -0.57 40.15 33.61
C HIS A 57 -2.01 39.94 34.09
N GLY A 58 -2.27 38.76 34.66
CA GLY A 58 -3.60 38.35 35.13
C GLY A 58 -4.46 37.61 34.09
N ALA A 59 -4.05 37.56 32.82
CA ALA A 59 -4.74 36.80 31.79
C ALA A 59 -4.19 35.37 31.65
N LYS A 60 -5.02 34.45 31.14
CA LYS A 60 -4.64 33.05 30.90
C LYS A 60 -4.07 32.81 29.50
N GLU A 61 -4.44 33.66 28.55
CA GLU A 61 -4.01 33.58 27.16
C GLU A 61 -3.98 34.97 26.53
N ALA A 62 -3.23 35.10 25.43
CA ALA A 62 -3.22 36.27 24.57
C ALA A 62 -3.69 35.86 23.18
N ARG A 63 -4.46 36.74 22.52
CA ARG A 63 -4.96 36.51 21.16
C ARG A 63 -4.63 37.72 20.29
N VAL A 64 -4.07 37.43 19.13
CA VAL A 64 -3.86 38.40 18.04
C VAL A 64 -4.61 37.89 16.84
N GLU A 65 -5.55 38.67 16.32
CA GLU A 65 -6.36 38.31 15.16
C GLU A 65 -6.21 39.36 14.05
N ALA A 66 -6.04 38.88 12.82
CA ALA A 66 -6.05 39.68 11.61
C ALA A 66 -7.26 39.28 10.75
N VAL A 67 -8.04 40.28 10.34
CA VAL A 67 -9.16 40.12 9.40
C VAL A 67 -8.73 40.65 8.04
N PHE A 68 -8.97 39.86 7.01
CA PHE A 68 -8.59 40.16 5.64
C PHE A 68 -9.79 40.72 4.85
N ASP A 69 -9.49 41.37 3.73
CA ASP A 69 -10.46 41.94 2.79
C ASP A 69 -11.37 40.90 2.11
N ASP A 70 -10.87 39.69 1.89
CA ASP A 70 -11.63 38.54 1.38
C ASP A 70 -12.56 37.90 2.43
N GLY A 71 -12.56 38.41 3.67
CA GLY A 71 -13.33 37.88 4.78
C GLY A 71 -12.65 36.75 5.56
N ALA A 72 -11.43 36.35 5.17
CA ALA A 72 -10.65 35.40 5.96
C ALA A 72 -10.26 36.02 7.32
N ARG A 73 -10.08 35.16 8.33
CA ARG A 73 -9.61 35.56 9.66
C ARG A 73 -8.51 34.63 10.11
N LEU A 74 -7.43 35.19 10.62
CA LEU A 74 -6.33 34.44 11.19
C LEU A 74 -6.09 34.91 12.62
N ALA A 75 -6.20 34.01 13.58
CA ALA A 75 -5.82 34.29 14.96
C ALA A 75 -4.58 33.47 15.36
N TRP A 76 -3.64 34.14 16.00
CA TRP A 76 -2.58 33.51 16.79
C TRP A 76 -2.99 33.59 18.26
N VAL A 77 -3.12 32.43 18.90
CA VAL A 77 -3.52 32.32 20.30
C VAL A 77 -2.36 31.72 21.10
N ARG A 78 -1.96 32.42 22.15
CA ARG A 78 -0.86 32.04 23.01
C ARG A 78 -1.34 31.72 24.40
N ARG A 79 -1.05 30.49 24.83
CA ARG A 79 -1.17 30.03 26.22
C ARG A 79 0.21 29.93 26.85
N GLU A 80 0.23 29.70 28.16
CA GLU A 80 1.48 29.58 28.93
C GLU A 80 2.46 28.58 28.30
N LYS A 81 1.96 27.38 27.92
CA LYS A 81 2.80 26.27 27.45
C LYS A 81 2.95 26.17 25.93
N TYR A 82 1.99 26.67 25.15
CA TYR A 82 1.96 26.49 23.70
C TYR A 82 1.24 27.64 22.99
N ALA A 83 1.46 27.74 21.68
CA ALA A 83 0.70 28.59 20.78
C ALA A 83 -0.11 27.73 19.81
N LEU A 84 -1.21 28.28 19.31
CA LEU A 84 -2.01 27.71 18.23
C LEU A 84 -2.37 28.79 17.21
N TYR A 85 -2.72 28.39 15.99
CA TYR A 85 -3.33 29.25 15.00
C TYR A 85 -4.77 28.80 14.74
N GLU A 86 -5.67 29.75 14.56
CA GLU A 86 -7.05 29.54 14.14
C GLU A 86 -7.23 30.25 12.80
N LEU A 87 -7.52 29.49 11.75
CA LEU A 87 -7.77 30.03 10.41
C LEU A 87 -9.25 29.84 10.06
N THR A 88 -9.97 30.94 9.90
CA THR A 88 -11.35 30.93 9.39
C THR A 88 -11.32 31.37 7.94
N ARG A 89 -11.74 30.48 7.04
CA ARG A 89 -11.87 30.80 5.62
C ARG A 89 -13.13 31.65 5.37
N PRO A 90 -13.18 32.41 4.26
CA PRO A 90 -14.37 33.17 3.90
C PRO A 90 -15.61 32.26 3.83
N GLY A 91 -16.64 32.58 4.61
CA GLY A 91 -17.91 31.83 4.65
C GLY A 91 -17.88 30.51 5.43
N ALA A 92 -16.80 30.18 6.14
CA ALA A 92 -16.75 29.02 7.02
C ALA A 92 -17.33 29.35 8.41
N ASP A 93 -18.16 28.45 8.96
CA ASP A 93 -18.76 28.62 10.29
C ASP A 93 -17.79 28.31 11.44
N ALA A 94 -16.75 27.51 11.19
CA ALA A 94 -15.79 27.08 12.20
C ALA A 94 -14.33 27.29 11.76
N PRO A 95 -13.43 27.66 12.69
CA PRO A 95 -12.02 27.83 12.39
C PRO A 95 -11.29 26.47 12.28
N GLU A 96 -10.37 26.39 11.32
CA GLU A 96 -9.35 25.34 11.27
C GLU A 96 -8.27 25.63 12.32
N VAL A 97 -8.12 24.72 13.29
CA VAL A 97 -7.16 24.88 14.39
C VAL A 97 -5.87 24.13 14.05
N TYR A 98 -4.78 24.88 13.99
CA TYR A 98 -3.44 24.36 13.85
C TYR A 98 -2.75 24.43 15.21
N ALA A 99 -2.35 23.28 15.77
CA ALA A 99 -1.64 23.19 17.03
C ALA A 99 -0.40 22.29 16.88
N LYS A 100 0.54 22.39 17.83
CA LYS A 100 1.79 21.60 17.83
C LYS A 100 2.66 21.78 16.57
N PHE A 101 2.52 22.91 15.88
CA PHE A 101 3.53 23.34 14.92
C PHE A 101 4.79 23.74 15.68
N GLY A 102 5.96 23.53 15.07
CA GLY A 102 7.25 23.87 15.67
C GLY A 102 7.46 25.39 15.74
N ARG A 103 8.66 25.83 15.36
CA ARG A 103 8.96 27.28 15.27
C ARG A 103 8.37 27.92 14.01
N LYS A 104 8.22 27.16 12.92
CA LYS A 104 7.66 27.66 11.67
C LYS A 104 6.13 27.56 11.70
N PRO A 105 5.41 28.64 11.34
CA PRO A 105 3.96 28.58 11.15
C PRO A 105 3.55 27.56 10.07
N PRO A 106 2.32 27.03 10.10
CA PRO A 106 1.78 26.17 9.05
C PRO A 106 1.80 26.84 7.66
N GLU A 107 1.92 26.04 6.59
CA GLU A 107 1.97 26.52 5.20
C GLU A 107 0.75 27.37 4.84
N GLN A 108 -0.44 26.95 5.26
CA GLN A 108 -1.70 27.68 5.03
C GLN A 108 -1.70 29.08 5.66
N VAL A 109 -1.03 29.24 6.81
CA VAL A 109 -0.88 30.54 7.48
C VAL A 109 0.11 31.43 6.74
N GLN A 110 1.21 30.84 6.28
CA GLN A 110 2.23 31.55 5.50
C GLN A 110 1.69 32.05 4.16
N ASP A 111 0.91 31.21 3.47
CA ASP A 111 0.31 31.53 2.17
C ASP A 111 -0.71 32.67 2.26
N LEU A 112 -1.47 32.73 3.36
CA LEU A 112 -2.44 33.79 3.61
C LEU A 112 -1.75 35.11 3.97
N LEU A 113 -0.80 35.08 4.92
CA LEU A 113 -0.12 36.30 5.37
C LEU A 113 0.82 36.87 4.31
N ARG A 114 1.56 36.00 3.61
CA ARG A 114 2.65 36.37 2.69
C ARG A 114 3.69 37.28 3.35
N LEU A 115 3.96 37.04 4.63
CA LEU A 115 4.96 37.75 5.45
C LEU A 115 6.10 36.83 5.92
N SER A 116 6.35 35.73 5.19
CA SER A 116 7.41 34.78 5.53
C SER A 116 8.81 35.41 5.42
N LEU A 117 9.73 34.94 6.26
CA LEU A 117 11.13 35.37 6.22
C LEU A 117 11.80 34.86 4.93
N VAL A 118 12.69 35.67 4.37
CA VAL A 118 13.49 35.27 3.20
C VAL A 118 14.64 34.41 3.68
N GLU A 119 14.64 33.14 3.27
CA GLU A 119 15.73 32.19 3.54
C GLU A 119 16.92 32.48 2.60
N LEU A 120 18.13 32.45 3.15
CA LEU A 120 19.38 32.60 2.40
C LEU A 120 20.07 31.23 2.26
N ASP A 121 20.62 30.97 1.08
CA ASP A 121 21.25 29.69 0.76
C ASP A 121 22.68 29.55 1.33
N ASP A 122 23.33 30.66 1.71
CA ASP A 122 24.75 30.69 2.09
C ASP A 122 25.03 30.45 3.59
N ALA A 123 26.26 29.98 3.85
CA ALA A 123 26.85 29.75 5.18
C ALA A 123 27.12 31.04 5.99
N SER A 124 26.37 32.11 5.76
CA SER A 124 26.40 33.30 6.59
C SER A 124 25.80 33.02 7.97
N GLU A 125 26.27 33.74 8.99
CA GLU A 125 25.70 33.68 10.35
C GLU A 125 24.21 34.06 10.37
N VAL A 126 23.77 34.85 9.39
CA VAL A 126 22.37 35.22 9.16
C VAL A 126 21.80 34.29 8.09
N ARG A 127 20.76 33.52 8.45
CA ARG A 127 20.08 32.57 7.57
C ARG A 127 18.71 33.04 7.07
N GLU A 128 18.11 33.99 7.78
CA GLU A 128 16.76 34.47 7.52
C GLU A 128 16.74 35.99 7.60
N ILE A 129 16.07 36.65 6.64
CA ILE A 129 15.92 38.10 6.59
C ILE A 129 14.44 38.46 6.60
N ASP A 130 14.07 39.33 7.55
CA ASP A 130 12.75 39.95 7.58
C ASP A 130 12.74 41.22 6.74
N VAL A 131 12.05 41.18 5.61
CA VAL A 131 11.86 42.35 4.72
C VAL A 131 10.54 43.06 4.96
N HIS A 132 9.65 42.45 5.73
CA HIS A 132 8.27 42.90 5.90
C HIS A 132 8.10 43.76 7.16
N LEU A 133 8.75 43.40 8.26
CA LEU A 133 8.62 44.07 9.55
C LEU A 133 9.96 44.65 10.01
N GLY A 134 10.15 45.95 9.75
CA GLY A 134 11.33 46.69 10.20
C GLY A 134 11.51 46.71 11.72
N ASN A 135 12.76 46.70 12.17
CA ASN A 135 13.13 46.85 13.58
C ASN A 135 13.38 48.34 13.90
N GLN A 136 12.87 48.83 15.03
CA GLN A 136 13.01 50.24 15.43
C GLN A 136 14.46 50.68 15.66
N ARG A 137 15.37 49.73 15.95
CA ARG A 137 16.77 50.01 16.28
C ARG A 137 17.75 49.71 15.15
N GLU A 138 17.29 49.08 14.08
CA GLU A 138 18.13 48.74 12.93
C GLU A 138 17.78 49.66 11.77
N PRO A 139 18.77 50.07 10.96
CA PRO A 139 18.49 50.83 9.75
C PRO A 139 17.61 50.00 8.80
N ILE A 140 16.87 50.72 7.95
CA ILE A 140 15.91 50.14 7.03
C ILE A 140 16.64 49.18 6.07
N PHE A 141 16.05 48.00 5.85
CA PHE A 141 16.52 47.01 4.88
C PHE A 141 17.96 46.54 5.16
N LEU A 142 18.70 46.15 4.12
CA LEU A 142 20.01 45.49 4.24
C LEU A 142 21.18 46.43 4.54
N LEU A 143 20.93 47.70 4.91
CA LEU A 143 21.97 48.73 5.04
C LEU A 143 22.98 48.44 6.17
N ASN A 144 22.61 47.66 7.18
CA ASN A 144 23.50 47.20 8.25
C ASN A 144 24.06 45.78 8.03
N LYS A 145 23.76 45.13 6.90
CA LYS A 145 24.18 43.75 6.65
C LYS A 145 25.52 43.72 5.91
N PRO A 146 26.41 42.75 6.21
CA PRO A 146 27.65 42.58 5.45
C PRO A 146 27.38 42.42 3.95
N LYS A 147 28.32 42.88 3.10
CA LYS A 147 28.21 42.77 1.63
C LYS A 147 27.92 41.34 1.15
N THR A 148 28.47 40.34 1.84
CA THR A 148 28.21 38.92 1.56
C THR A 148 26.75 38.54 1.74
N VAL A 149 26.10 38.99 2.83
CA VAL A 149 24.68 38.72 3.11
C VAL A 149 23.79 39.42 2.10
N MET A 150 24.15 40.66 1.70
CA MET A 150 23.45 41.37 0.64
C MET A 150 23.51 40.63 -0.70
N ALA A 151 24.70 40.19 -1.10
CA ALA A 151 24.88 39.43 -2.33
C ALA A 151 24.07 38.13 -2.32
N SER A 152 24.07 37.40 -1.20
CA SER A 152 23.27 36.17 -1.02
C SER A 152 21.76 36.44 -1.12
N PHE A 153 21.27 37.53 -0.51
CA PHE A 153 19.87 37.95 -0.65
C PHE A 153 19.48 38.29 -2.09
N PHE A 154 20.35 38.96 -2.84
CA PHE A 154 20.11 39.24 -4.26
C PHE A 154 20.20 37.97 -5.14
N ALA A 155 21.04 37.01 -4.75
CA ALA A 155 21.12 35.71 -5.41
C ALA A 155 19.90 34.82 -5.12
N SER A 156 19.33 34.88 -3.90
CA SER A 156 18.14 34.12 -3.53
C SER A 156 16.86 34.67 -4.16
N THR A 157 16.86 35.97 -4.50
CA THR A 157 15.74 36.64 -5.21
C THR A 157 15.81 36.49 -6.73
N THR A 158 16.90 35.94 -7.28
CA THR A 158 17.00 35.66 -8.72
C THR A 158 16.45 34.26 -9.04
N GLU A 159 15.96 34.06 -10.28
CA GLU A 159 15.41 32.78 -10.80
C GLU A 159 16.31 31.55 -10.52
N SER A 160 17.60 31.77 -10.27
CA SER A 160 18.57 30.81 -9.76
C SER A 160 18.07 30.00 -8.55
N ALA A 161 17.38 30.61 -7.58
CA ALA A 161 16.85 29.88 -6.42
C ALA A 161 15.77 28.87 -6.82
N HIS A 162 14.94 29.20 -7.81
CA HIS A 162 13.98 28.26 -8.40
C HIS A 162 14.70 27.13 -9.15
N LEU A 163 15.75 27.44 -9.89
CA LEU A 163 16.56 26.43 -10.58
C LEU A 163 17.23 25.45 -9.61
N ILE A 164 17.75 25.93 -8.47
CA ILE A 164 18.33 25.09 -7.42
C ILE A 164 17.28 24.18 -6.80
N LYS A 165 16.09 24.72 -6.46
CA LYS A 165 14.96 23.91 -5.95
C LYS A 165 14.52 22.86 -6.99
N MET A 166 14.45 23.22 -8.27
CA MET A 166 14.13 22.29 -9.36
C MET A 166 15.18 21.18 -9.48
N GLN A 167 16.48 21.50 -9.40
CA GLN A 167 17.56 20.52 -9.41
C GLN A 167 17.45 19.53 -8.23
N ALA A 168 17.16 20.03 -7.03
CA ALA A 168 16.95 19.18 -5.86
C ALA A 168 15.77 18.22 -6.03
N LEU A 169 14.64 18.71 -6.55
CA LEU A 169 13.45 17.90 -6.84
C LEU A 169 13.75 16.83 -7.92
N LEU A 170 14.47 17.19 -8.99
CA LEU A 170 14.87 16.26 -10.03
C LEU A 170 15.80 15.16 -9.50
N LYS A 171 16.78 15.53 -8.67
CA LYS A 171 17.69 14.57 -8.02
C LYS A 171 16.92 13.56 -7.16
N ASN A 172 15.93 14.03 -6.39
CA ASN A 172 15.10 13.15 -5.57
C ASN A 172 14.25 12.20 -6.43
N ARG A 173 13.65 12.69 -7.52
CA ARG A 173 12.92 11.84 -8.47
C ARG A 173 13.82 10.78 -9.11
N LEU A 174 15.03 11.16 -9.53
CA LEU A 174 16.00 10.23 -10.10
C LEU A 174 16.37 9.12 -9.11
N ASN A 175 16.65 9.49 -7.86
CA ASN A 175 17.01 8.52 -6.83
C ASN A 175 15.86 7.54 -6.55
N LYS A 176 14.62 8.03 -6.51
CA LYS A 176 13.43 7.18 -6.34
C LYS A 176 13.25 6.21 -7.51
N ALA A 177 13.37 6.70 -8.75
CA ALA A 177 13.27 5.86 -9.94
C ALA A 177 14.35 4.77 -9.99
N LYS A 178 15.61 5.10 -9.63
CA LYS A 178 16.70 4.12 -9.54
C LYS A 178 16.45 3.05 -8.47
N ALA A 179 15.88 3.44 -7.34
CA ALA A 179 15.54 2.49 -6.29
C ALA A 179 14.43 1.53 -6.74
N GLU A 180 13.40 2.04 -7.43
CA GLU A 180 12.32 1.25 -8.02
C GLU A 180 12.85 0.29 -9.10
N GLU A 181 13.73 0.76 -9.99
CA GLU A 181 14.38 -0.08 -11.01
C GLU A 181 15.14 -1.25 -10.37
N LYS A 182 15.92 -0.98 -9.33
CA LYS A 182 16.69 -2.01 -8.62
C LYS A 182 15.78 -3.04 -7.95
N ASP A 183 14.67 -2.62 -7.35
CA ASP A 183 13.70 -3.54 -6.74
C ASP A 183 13.03 -4.42 -7.79
N LEU A 184 12.59 -3.83 -8.92
CA LEU A 184 11.99 -4.56 -10.02
C LEU A 184 12.95 -5.58 -10.64
N ALA A 185 14.22 -5.21 -10.83
CA ALA A 185 15.25 -6.12 -11.33
C ALA A 185 15.47 -7.32 -10.38
N ALA A 186 15.49 -7.08 -9.07
CA ALA A 186 15.61 -8.15 -8.08
C ALA A 186 14.40 -9.10 -8.09
N ARG A 187 13.18 -8.56 -8.27
CA ARG A 187 11.96 -9.37 -8.40
C ARG A 187 11.98 -10.23 -9.67
N LEU A 188 12.41 -9.66 -10.80
CA LEU A 188 12.54 -10.39 -12.07
C LEU A 188 13.49 -11.57 -11.91
N ALA A 189 14.68 -11.36 -11.36
CA ALA A 189 15.63 -12.43 -11.08
C ALA A 189 15.04 -13.51 -10.15
N GLY A 190 14.25 -13.09 -9.16
CA GLY A 190 13.51 -14.00 -8.28
C GLY A 190 12.46 -14.84 -9.02
N PHE A 191 11.75 -14.26 -9.99
CA PHE A 191 10.79 -14.99 -10.83
C PHE A 191 11.47 -15.95 -11.80
N GLU A 192 12.58 -15.54 -12.42
CA GLU A 192 13.39 -16.42 -13.29
C GLU A 192 13.84 -17.66 -12.52
N SER A 193 14.41 -17.49 -11.32
CA SER A 193 14.82 -18.63 -10.49
C SER A 193 13.65 -19.56 -10.11
N ARG A 194 12.43 -19.01 -9.91
CA ARG A 194 11.24 -19.84 -9.65
C ARG A 194 10.79 -20.61 -10.89
N LEU A 195 10.87 -20.00 -12.07
CA LEU A 195 10.56 -20.66 -13.33
C LEU A 195 11.56 -21.79 -13.61
N ASP A 196 12.85 -21.56 -13.35
CA ASP A 196 13.89 -22.59 -13.51
C ASP A 196 13.63 -23.82 -12.62
N ARG A 197 13.13 -23.63 -11.40
CA ARG A 197 12.73 -24.75 -10.53
C ARG A 197 11.58 -25.59 -11.12
N LEU A 198 10.76 -24.99 -11.98
CA LEU A 198 9.65 -25.66 -12.66
C LEU A 198 10.08 -26.27 -14.00
N ALA A 199 11.32 -26.07 -14.47
CA ALA A 199 11.82 -26.67 -15.70
C ALA A 199 11.63 -28.20 -15.80
N PRO A 200 11.70 -29.01 -14.71
CA PRO A 200 11.52 -30.46 -14.80
C PRO A 200 10.07 -30.94 -14.98
N LEU A 201 9.06 -30.08 -14.82
CA LEU A 201 7.64 -30.47 -14.82
C LEU A 201 7.21 -31.27 -16.06
N PRO A 202 7.58 -30.86 -17.30
CA PRO A 202 7.22 -31.60 -18.50
C PRO A 202 7.74 -33.05 -18.48
N GLY A 203 8.96 -33.27 -17.95
CA GLY A 203 9.53 -34.60 -17.80
C GLY A 203 8.87 -35.44 -16.70
N VAL A 204 8.24 -34.81 -15.71
CA VAL A 204 7.41 -35.51 -14.71
C VAL A 204 6.05 -35.89 -15.31
N CYS A 205 5.42 -34.98 -16.06
CA CYS A 205 4.17 -35.24 -16.78
C CYS A 205 4.31 -36.45 -17.73
N LEU A 206 5.37 -36.48 -18.54
CA LEU A 206 5.61 -37.57 -19.48
C LEU A 206 5.87 -38.91 -18.76
N ARG A 207 6.55 -38.90 -17.61
CA ARG A 207 6.71 -40.10 -16.78
C ARG A 207 5.39 -40.58 -16.20
N LEU A 208 4.53 -39.67 -15.73
CA LEU A 208 3.19 -40.00 -15.24
C LEU A 208 2.31 -40.61 -16.33
N GLU A 209 2.37 -40.09 -17.55
CA GLU A 209 1.64 -40.66 -18.70
C GLU A 209 2.09 -42.10 -18.99
N ARG A 210 3.41 -42.34 -19.07
CA ARG A 210 3.95 -43.71 -19.25
C ARG A 210 3.56 -44.67 -18.14
N LEU A 211 3.56 -44.22 -16.88
CA LEU A 211 3.13 -45.04 -15.75
C LEU A 211 1.64 -45.38 -15.82
N ARG A 212 0.80 -44.45 -16.30
CA ARG A 212 -0.63 -44.69 -16.52
C ARG A 212 -0.87 -45.71 -17.63
N GLU A 213 -0.15 -45.58 -18.75
CA GLU A 213 -0.19 -46.57 -19.84
C GLU A 213 0.22 -47.96 -19.34
N GLY A 214 1.36 -48.08 -18.65
CA GLY A 214 1.80 -49.36 -18.10
C GLY A 214 0.80 -49.96 -17.10
N LEU A 215 0.15 -49.13 -16.28
CA LEU A 215 -0.89 -49.59 -15.36
C LEU A 215 -2.14 -50.11 -16.10
N THR A 216 -2.50 -49.52 -17.24
CA THR A 216 -3.58 -50.06 -18.08
C THR A 216 -3.21 -51.40 -18.70
N GLU A 217 -1.96 -51.57 -19.16
CA GLU A 217 -1.47 -52.84 -19.70
C GLU A 217 -1.45 -53.95 -18.64
N LEU A 218 -0.97 -53.65 -17.44
CA LEU A 218 -0.93 -54.60 -16.32
C LEU A 218 -2.34 -55.08 -15.95
N ARG A 219 -3.31 -54.17 -15.84
CA ARG A 219 -4.71 -54.53 -15.57
C ARG A 219 -5.30 -55.41 -16.67
N ALA A 220 -5.02 -55.10 -17.94
CA ALA A 220 -5.45 -55.94 -19.05
C ALA A 220 -4.79 -57.33 -19.01
N GLY A 221 -3.53 -57.41 -18.57
CA GLY A 221 -2.82 -58.67 -18.33
C GLY A 221 -3.43 -59.49 -17.19
N GLU A 222 -3.77 -58.85 -16.07
CA GLU A 222 -4.42 -59.47 -14.91
C GLU A 222 -5.76 -60.11 -15.31
N SER A 223 -6.63 -59.38 -16.02
CA SER A 223 -7.90 -59.94 -16.52
C SER A 223 -7.72 -61.11 -17.49
N ARG A 224 -6.63 -61.11 -18.29
CA ARG A 224 -6.32 -62.25 -19.18
C ARG A 224 -5.83 -63.46 -18.39
N ALA A 225 -5.03 -63.24 -17.35
CA ALA A 225 -4.54 -64.32 -16.49
C ALA A 225 -5.71 -65.00 -15.76
N GLU A 226 -6.62 -64.22 -15.18
CA GLU A 226 -7.86 -64.73 -14.56
C GLU A 226 -8.66 -65.59 -15.55
N ALA A 227 -8.89 -65.09 -16.77
CA ALA A 227 -9.62 -65.85 -17.80
C ALA A 227 -8.92 -67.16 -18.22
N LEU A 228 -7.57 -67.18 -18.23
CA LEU A 228 -6.81 -68.40 -18.52
C LEU A 228 -6.85 -69.39 -17.36
N GLU A 229 -6.82 -68.93 -16.11
CA GLU A 229 -7.00 -69.77 -14.93
C GLU A 229 -8.38 -70.45 -14.94
N ASP A 230 -9.44 -69.70 -15.24
CA ASP A 230 -10.80 -70.23 -15.39
C ASP A 230 -10.87 -71.29 -16.50
N ALA A 231 -10.27 -71.01 -17.66
CA ALA A 231 -10.24 -71.94 -18.79
C ALA A 231 -9.44 -73.22 -18.47
N ALA A 232 -8.31 -73.10 -17.78
CA ALA A 232 -7.52 -74.24 -17.33
C ALA A 232 -8.29 -75.10 -16.32
N GLY A 233 -9.02 -74.47 -15.39
CA GLY A 233 -9.92 -75.15 -14.46
C GLY A 233 -11.03 -75.92 -15.19
N ALA A 234 -11.68 -75.30 -16.17
CA ALA A 234 -12.70 -75.95 -17.00
C ALA A 234 -12.15 -77.14 -17.80
N LEU A 235 -10.96 -77.00 -18.39
CA LEU A 235 -10.29 -78.09 -19.11
C LEU A 235 -9.95 -79.26 -18.19
N ALA A 236 -9.42 -78.98 -16.99
CA ALA A 236 -9.12 -80.01 -16.00
C ALA A 236 -10.40 -80.76 -15.57
N HIS A 237 -11.51 -80.05 -15.38
CA HIS A 237 -12.80 -80.66 -15.08
C HIS A 237 -13.31 -81.55 -16.23
N ALA A 238 -13.25 -81.06 -17.46
CA ALA A 238 -13.63 -81.82 -18.66
C ALA A 238 -12.76 -83.07 -18.85
N ALA A 239 -11.45 -82.97 -18.64
CA ALA A 239 -10.53 -84.10 -18.70
C ALA A 239 -10.86 -85.16 -17.63
N ALA A 240 -11.13 -84.74 -16.39
CA ALA A 240 -11.57 -85.65 -15.33
C ALA A 240 -12.92 -86.32 -15.66
N GLY A 241 -13.85 -85.60 -16.29
CA GLY A 241 -15.10 -86.15 -16.83
C GLY A 241 -14.86 -87.21 -17.89
N PHE A 242 -14.02 -86.91 -18.89
CA PHE A 242 -13.64 -87.83 -19.95
C PHE A 242 -12.98 -89.10 -19.39
N HIS A 243 -12.04 -88.96 -18.46
CA HIS A 243 -11.39 -90.11 -17.82
C HIS A 243 -12.39 -91.01 -17.08
N ARG A 244 -13.37 -90.43 -16.38
CA ARG A 244 -14.45 -91.20 -15.73
C ARG A 244 -15.31 -91.97 -16.74
N GLN A 245 -15.79 -91.29 -17.78
CA GLN A 245 -16.61 -91.91 -18.82
C GLN A 245 -15.83 -92.99 -19.60
N ALA A 246 -14.55 -92.76 -19.89
CA ALA A 246 -13.70 -93.74 -20.54
C ALA A 246 -13.46 -94.98 -19.66
N ALA A 247 -13.30 -94.80 -18.34
CA ALA A 247 -13.21 -95.91 -17.40
C ALA A 247 -14.52 -96.70 -17.33
N GLU A 248 -15.67 -96.01 -17.28
CA GLU A 248 -17.00 -96.62 -17.30
C GLU A 248 -17.26 -97.40 -18.61
N ALA A 249 -16.95 -96.81 -19.76
CA ALA A 249 -17.05 -97.48 -21.05
C ALA A 249 -16.16 -98.73 -21.15
N ARG A 250 -14.96 -98.72 -20.55
CA ARG A 250 -14.10 -99.92 -20.46
C ARG A 250 -14.73 -101.04 -19.64
N VAL A 251 -15.48 -100.72 -18.57
CA VAL A 251 -16.20 -101.72 -17.77
C VAL A 251 -17.34 -102.36 -18.56
N TYR A 252 -18.02 -101.58 -19.42
CA TYR A 252 -19.10 -102.08 -20.28
C TYR A 252 -18.64 -102.71 -21.60
N ALA A 253 -17.38 -102.52 -22.01
CA ALA A 253 -16.81 -103.07 -23.24
C ALA A 253 -16.93 -104.60 -23.43
N PRO A 254 -16.87 -105.46 -22.39
CA PRO A 254 -17.04 -106.90 -22.55
C PRO A 254 -18.51 -107.36 -22.56
N LEU A 255 -19.50 -106.45 -22.43
CA LEU A 255 -20.91 -106.82 -22.57
C LEU A 255 -21.18 -107.21 -24.02
N THR A 256 -21.56 -108.46 -24.22
CA THR A 256 -22.06 -108.95 -25.51
C THR A 256 -23.52 -108.51 -25.69
N ALA A 257 -23.96 -108.39 -26.96
CA ALA A 257 -25.35 -108.09 -27.27
C ALA A 257 -26.29 -109.05 -26.51
N PRO A 258 -27.42 -108.57 -25.96
CA PRO A 258 -28.34 -109.42 -25.22
C PRO A 258 -28.69 -110.65 -26.07
N PRO A 259 -28.73 -111.85 -25.47
CA PRO A 259 -28.89 -113.08 -26.23
C PRO A 259 -30.13 -112.99 -27.11
N ALA A 260 -29.96 -113.31 -28.39
CA ALA A 260 -31.06 -113.36 -29.35
C ALA A 260 -32.12 -114.32 -28.80
N LEU A 261 -33.26 -113.77 -28.37
CA LEU A 261 -34.41 -114.56 -27.96
C LEU A 261 -34.76 -115.46 -29.14
N ARG A 262 -34.59 -116.78 -28.97
CA ARG A 262 -34.83 -117.73 -30.06
C ARG A 262 -36.29 -117.64 -30.48
N ASP A 263 -36.47 -117.46 -31.77
CA ASP A 263 -37.76 -117.52 -32.43
C ASP A 263 -38.38 -118.91 -32.22
N VAL A 264 -39.46 -118.95 -31.44
CA VAL A 264 -40.22 -120.15 -31.09
C VAL A 264 -41.02 -120.71 -32.27
N ALA A 265 -40.87 -120.17 -33.49
CA ALA A 265 -41.52 -120.66 -34.69
C ALA A 265 -41.24 -122.15 -34.99
N ALA A 266 -40.04 -122.66 -34.72
CA ALA A 266 -39.72 -124.08 -34.92
C ALA A 266 -40.37 -125.02 -33.87
N LEU A 267 -40.66 -124.53 -32.67
CA LEU A 267 -41.49 -125.24 -31.67
C LEU A 267 -42.96 -125.32 -32.10
N ARG A 268 -43.40 -124.44 -33.01
CA ARG A 268 -44.75 -124.46 -33.57
C ARG A 268 -44.95 -125.58 -34.60
N GLY A 269 -43.91 -125.95 -35.35
CA GLY A 269 -43.97 -127.06 -36.31
C GLY A 269 -44.00 -128.43 -35.65
N LEU A 270 -43.24 -128.62 -34.56
CA LEU A 270 -43.17 -129.89 -33.83
C LEU A 270 -44.45 -130.21 -33.01
N VAL A 271 -45.23 -129.19 -32.66
CA VAL A 271 -46.57 -129.35 -32.07
C VAL A 271 -47.62 -129.72 -33.14
N LEU A 272 -47.38 -129.40 -34.43
CA LEU A 272 -48.27 -129.73 -35.54
C LEU A 272 -48.03 -131.12 -36.16
N GLU A 273 -46.85 -131.73 -35.96
CA GLU A 273 -46.57 -133.12 -36.40
C GLU A 273 -46.77 -134.18 -35.30
N LEU A 274 -47.05 -133.75 -34.06
CA LEU A 274 -47.52 -134.60 -32.96
C LEU A 274 -49.05 -134.50 -32.74
N GLY A 275 -49.76 -134.01 -33.75
CA GLY A 275 -51.23 -134.02 -33.88
C GLY A 275 -51.66 -134.54 -35.24
#